data_AF-A0AAW2ZV74-F1
#
_entry.id   AF-A0AAW2ZV74-F1
#
_cell.length_a   1.000
_cell.length_b   1.000
_cell.length_c   1.000
_cell.angle_alpha   90.00
_cell.angle_beta   90.00
_cell.angle_gamma   90.00
#
_symmetry.space_group_name_H-M   'P 1'
#
loop_
_entity.id
_entity.type
_entity.pdbx_description
1 polymer ?
#
loop_
_entity_poly.entity_id
_entity_poly.type
_entity_poly.pdbx_seq_one_letter_code
_entity_poly.pdbx_strand_id
1 'polypeptide(L)'
;MGLKRLAKAAKVTSKHMLLLNRREPYKPVTRDRVMIENRRRLEVFEAKNAEGIVFVPDTALPPWQKSIATNLKQQATQMNFRGFRVRAADRQDEPGFPTHFR
;
A
#
# COMPACT_ATOMS: atom_id res chain seq x y z
N MET A 1 -21.96 3.44 -7.27
CA MET A 1 -22.08 4.67 -6.44
C MET A 1 -23.04 5.63 -7.13
N GLY A 2 -24.30 5.67 -6.72
CA GLY A 2 -25.30 6.56 -7.33
C GLY A 2 -25.12 8.01 -6.89
N LEU A 3 -25.31 8.96 -7.81
CA LEU A 3 -25.36 10.38 -7.48
C LEU A 3 -26.61 10.69 -6.63
N LYS A 4 -26.47 11.57 -5.64
CA LYS A 4 -27.62 12.03 -4.86
C LYS A 4 -28.54 12.85 -5.78
N ARG A 5 -29.81 12.47 -5.87
CA ARG A 5 -30.82 13.17 -6.69
C ARG A 5 -31.17 14.55 -6.12
N LEU A 6 -31.21 14.68 -4.80
CA LEU A 6 -31.47 15.94 -4.11
C LEU A 6 -30.17 16.73 -3.93
N ALA A 7 -30.15 17.97 -4.39
CA ALA A 7 -29.04 18.89 -4.22
C ALA A 7 -28.89 19.28 -2.74
N LYS A 8 -27.65 19.35 -2.25
CA LYS A 8 -27.38 19.87 -0.90
C LYS A 8 -27.60 21.38 -0.89
N ALA A 9 -28.55 21.84 -0.08
CA ALA A 9 -28.73 23.27 0.17
C ALA A 9 -27.61 23.80 1.07
N ALA A 10 -27.17 25.03 0.81
CA ALA A 10 -26.22 25.77 1.63
C ALA A 10 -26.74 27.19 1.86
N LYS A 11 -26.46 27.77 3.03
CA LYS A 11 -26.80 29.18 3.31
C LYS A 11 -26.09 30.09 2.31
N VAL A 12 -26.87 30.91 1.60
CA VAL A 12 -26.36 31.89 0.63
C VAL A 12 -25.81 33.09 1.41
N THR A 13 -24.53 33.39 1.24
CA THR A 13 -23.88 34.55 1.87
C THR A 13 -23.58 35.69 0.90
N SER A 14 -23.53 35.40 -0.41
CA SER A 14 -23.32 36.40 -1.47
C SER A 14 -24.19 36.11 -2.69
N LYS A 15 -24.51 37.15 -3.47
CA LYS A 15 -25.33 37.01 -4.70
C LYS A 15 -24.69 36.08 -5.73
N HIS A 16 -23.35 36.04 -5.81
CA HIS A 16 -22.63 35.17 -6.73
C HIS A 16 -22.85 33.68 -6.46
N MET A 17 -23.13 33.29 -5.21
CA MET A 17 -23.39 31.89 -4.88
C MET A 17 -24.65 31.33 -5.51
N LEU A 18 -25.61 32.19 -5.89
CA LEU A 18 -26.81 31.78 -6.62
C LEU A 18 -26.48 31.33 -8.05
N LEU A 19 -25.36 31.81 -8.62
CA LEU A 19 -24.90 31.52 -9.97
C LEU A 19 -23.87 30.39 -10.03
N LEU A 20 -23.33 29.98 -8.88
CA LEU A 20 -22.30 28.94 -8.82
C LEU A 20 -22.92 27.54 -8.96
N ASN A 21 -22.62 26.87 -10.07
CA ASN A 21 -23.01 25.47 -10.30
C ASN A 21 -22.24 24.48 -9.41
N ARG A 22 -21.01 24.82 -9.00
CA ARG A 22 -20.14 23.98 -8.18
C ARG A 22 -19.80 24.65 -6.86
N ARG A 23 -19.95 23.90 -5.75
CA ARG A 23 -19.66 24.39 -4.39
C ARG A 23 -18.20 24.79 -4.18
N GLU A 24 -17.27 24.05 -4.77
CA GLU A 24 -15.82 24.28 -4.69
C GLU A 24 -15.26 24.43 -6.11
N PRO A 25 -15.30 25.64 -6.71
CA PRO A 25 -14.82 25.87 -8.07
C PRO A 25 -13.32 25.66 -8.24
N TYR A 26 -12.52 25.79 -7.18
CA TYR A 26 -11.07 25.59 -7.23
C TYR A 26 -10.66 24.11 -7.23
N LYS A 27 -11.56 23.20 -6.83
CA LYS A 27 -11.22 21.78 -6.67
C LYS A 27 -11.31 21.05 -8.01
N PRO A 28 -10.35 20.18 -8.37
CA PRO A 28 -10.39 19.44 -9.64
C PRO A 28 -11.69 18.62 -9.79
N VAL A 29 -12.03 18.25 -11.02
CA VAL A 29 -13.17 17.35 -11.26
C VAL A 29 -12.87 15.94 -10.74
N THR A 30 -13.88 15.07 -10.65
CA THR A 30 -13.73 13.74 -10.06
C THR A 30 -12.64 12.90 -10.75
N ARG A 31 -12.59 12.91 -12.08
CA ARG A 31 -11.57 12.19 -12.86
C ARG A 31 -10.16 12.67 -12.50
N ASP A 32 -9.95 13.98 -12.53
CA ASP A 32 -8.65 14.59 -12.26
C ASP A 32 -8.20 14.36 -10.82
N ARG A 33 -9.13 14.38 -9.85
CA ARG A 33 -8.82 14.01 -8.45
C ARG A 33 -8.26 12.60 -8.34
N VAL A 34 -8.91 11.64 -8.98
CA VAL A 34 -8.47 10.23 -8.96
C VAL A 34 -7.10 10.10 -9.63
N MET A 35 -6.88 10.79 -10.75
CA MET A 35 -5.57 10.81 -11.40
C MET A 35 -4.48 11.42 -10.51
N ILE A 36 -4.74 12.58 -9.90
CA ILE A 36 -3.80 13.25 -8.98
C ILE A 36 -3.49 12.35 -7.78
N GLU A 37 -4.51 11.72 -7.20
CA GLU A 37 -4.34 10.82 -6.06
C GLU A 37 -3.54 9.57 -6.43
N ASN A 38 -3.84 8.96 -7.57
CA ASN A 38 -3.08 7.79 -8.05
C ASN A 38 -1.63 8.15 -8.32
N ARG A 39 -1.37 9.31 -8.96
CA ARG A 39 -0.02 9.79 -9.20
C ARG A 39 0.74 10.04 -7.90
N ARG A 40 0.11 10.69 -6.92
CA ARG A 40 0.71 10.88 -5.60
C ARG A 40 1.04 9.56 -4.91
N ARG A 41 0.14 8.57 -4.98
CA ARG A 41 0.39 7.23 -4.41
C ARG A 41 1.53 6.52 -5.12
N LEU A 42 1.64 6.68 -6.44
CA LEU A 42 2.74 6.14 -7.23
C LEU A 42 4.08 6.77 -6.84
N GLU A 43 4.16 8.09 -6.74
CA GLU A 43 5.39 8.79 -6.33
C GLU A 43 5.86 8.34 -4.93
N VAL A 44 4.94 8.15 -4.00
CA VAL A 44 5.25 7.60 -2.67
C VAL A 44 5.73 6.14 -2.75
N PHE A 45 5.14 5.35 -3.63
CA PHE A 45 5.52 3.95 -3.82
C PHE A 45 6.91 3.82 -4.46
N GLU A 46 7.23 4.65 -5.46
CA GLU A 46 8.54 4.73 -6.09
C GLU A 46 9.61 5.16 -5.07
N ALA A 47 9.33 6.21 -4.28
CA ALA A 47 10.23 6.66 -3.22
C ALA A 47 10.48 5.57 -2.17
N LYS A 48 9.45 4.81 -1.79
CA LYS A 48 9.57 3.71 -0.83
C LYS A 48 10.44 2.56 -1.37
N ASN A 49 10.38 2.28 -2.67
CA ASN A 49 11.07 1.15 -3.28
C ASN A 49 12.45 1.51 -3.87
N ALA A 50 12.87 2.76 -3.77
CA ALA A 50 14.12 3.25 -4.36
C ALA A 50 15.38 2.52 -3.84
N GLU A 51 15.39 2.12 -2.57
CA GLU A 51 16.53 1.45 -1.92
C GLU A 51 16.61 -0.06 -2.23
N GLY A 52 15.56 -0.63 -2.83
CA GLY A 52 15.43 -2.07 -3.09
C GLY A 52 14.66 -2.82 -2.00
N ILE A 53 14.35 -4.09 -2.27
CA ILE A 53 13.56 -4.94 -1.37
C ILE A 53 14.45 -5.49 -0.25
N VAL A 54 14.03 -5.27 0.99
CA VAL A 54 14.68 -5.79 2.21
C VAL A 54 14.18 -7.21 2.48
N PHE A 55 15.10 -8.17 2.68
CA PHE A 55 14.75 -9.51 3.16
C PHE A 55 14.45 -9.48 4.66
N VAL A 56 13.20 -9.80 5.02
CA VAL A 56 12.71 -9.66 6.40
C VAL A 56 12.85 -11.00 7.14
N PRO A 57 13.25 -11.01 8.44
CA PRO A 57 13.29 -12.24 9.23
C PRO A 57 11.89 -12.82 9.47
N ASP A 58 11.81 -14.13 9.74
CA ASP A 58 10.55 -14.85 9.95
C ASP A 58 9.63 -14.21 11.01
N THR A 59 10.20 -13.55 12.01
CA THR A 59 9.46 -12.92 13.12
C THR A 59 8.66 -11.69 12.69
N ALA A 60 9.10 -10.99 11.65
CA ALA A 60 8.51 -9.78 11.10
C ALA A 60 7.70 -10.04 9.81
N LEU A 61 7.54 -11.31 9.44
CA LEU A 61 6.61 -11.70 8.38
C LEU A 61 5.16 -11.44 8.79
N PRO A 62 4.27 -11.23 7.81
CA PRO A 62 2.84 -11.14 8.07
C PRO A 62 2.30 -12.37 8.80
N PRO A 63 1.21 -12.23 9.58
CA PRO A 63 0.67 -13.31 10.41
C PRO A 63 0.38 -14.62 9.65
N TRP A 64 -0.05 -14.52 8.40
CA TRP A 64 -0.38 -15.67 7.55
C TRP A 64 0.84 -16.44 7.03
N GLN A 65 2.03 -15.82 6.98
CA GLN A 65 3.28 -16.49 6.57
C GLN A 65 4.11 -16.92 7.78
N LYS A 66 4.07 -16.13 8.86
CA LYS A 66 4.88 -16.34 10.06
C LYS A 66 4.66 -17.71 10.69
N SER A 67 3.40 -18.10 10.91
CA SER A 67 3.05 -19.38 11.54
C SER A 67 3.52 -20.59 10.72
N ILE A 68 3.41 -20.51 9.40
CA ILE A 68 3.85 -21.55 8.48
C ILE A 68 5.38 -21.68 8.56
N ALA A 69 6.10 -20.55 8.47
CA ALA A 69 7.55 -20.53 8.54
C ALA A 69 8.10 -21.07 9.87
N THR A 70 7.46 -20.73 11.00
CA THR A 70 7.87 -21.22 12.33
C THR A 70 7.64 -22.73 12.47
N ASN A 71 6.49 -23.24 12.02
CA ASN A 71 6.15 -24.65 12.15
C ASN A 71 7.08 -25.53 11.32
N LEU A 72 7.42 -25.10 10.10
CA LEU A 72 8.36 -25.82 9.23
C LEU A 72 9.78 -25.91 9.80
N LYS A 73 10.20 -24.91 10.59
CA LYS A 73 11.52 -24.91 11.23
C LYS A 73 11.53 -25.59 12.60
N GLN A 74 10.37 -25.84 13.21
CA GLN A 74 10.25 -26.31 14.59
C GLN A 74 11.02 -27.61 14.85
N GLN A 75 10.95 -28.57 13.94
CA GLN A 75 11.68 -29.84 14.04
C GLN A 75 13.20 -29.64 13.98
N ALA A 76 13.67 -28.73 13.12
CA ALA A 76 15.09 -28.47 12.96
C ALA A 76 15.67 -27.62 14.08
N THR A 77 14.89 -26.71 14.67
CA THR A 77 15.33 -25.88 15.81
C THR A 77 15.57 -26.68 17.10
N GLN A 78 15.18 -27.95 17.16
CA GLN A 78 15.50 -28.83 18.28
C GLN A 78 16.98 -29.24 18.30
N MET A 79 17.69 -29.12 17.16
CA MET A 79 19.11 -29.44 17.03
C MET A 79 19.90 -28.22 16.54
N ASN A 80 20.96 -27.85 17.26
CA ASN A 80 21.75 -26.67 16.92
C ASN A 80 22.82 -27.01 15.88
N PHE A 81 22.49 -26.88 14.59
CA PHE A 81 23.45 -26.97 13.50
C PHE A 81 23.31 -25.80 12.52
N ARG A 82 24.44 -25.18 12.14
CA ARG A 82 24.46 -24.06 11.19
C ARG A 82 24.38 -24.58 9.76
N GLY A 83 23.75 -23.79 8.88
CA GLY A 83 23.60 -24.13 7.46
C GLY A 83 22.26 -24.79 7.08
N PHE A 84 21.42 -25.16 8.06
CA PHE A 84 20.07 -25.64 7.76
C PHE A 84 19.20 -24.55 7.14
N ARG A 85 18.62 -24.81 5.97
CA ARG A 85 17.69 -23.90 5.29
C ARG A 85 16.51 -24.69 4.72
N VAL A 86 15.30 -24.30 5.11
CA VAL A 86 14.05 -24.80 4.51
C VAL A 86 13.66 -23.89 3.35
N ARG A 87 13.41 -24.46 2.17
CA ARG A 87 12.85 -23.76 1.00
C ARG A 87 11.31 -23.83 1.07
N ALA A 88 10.72 -22.84 1.73
CA ALA A 88 9.26 -22.68 1.80
C ALA A 88 8.73 -21.93 0.56
N ALA A 89 7.51 -22.28 0.11
CA ALA A 89 6.87 -21.65 -1.05
C ALA A 89 6.39 -20.22 -0.75
N ASP A 90 5.79 -19.99 0.43
CA ASP A 90 5.15 -18.70 0.77
C ASP A 90 6.13 -17.62 1.26
N ARG A 91 7.41 -17.68 0.86
CA ARG A 91 8.39 -16.66 1.26
C ARG A 91 8.32 -15.42 0.37
N GLN A 92 9.04 -14.38 0.77
CA GLN A 92 9.26 -13.22 -0.07
C GLN A 92 9.86 -13.64 -1.41
N ASP A 93 9.28 -13.11 -2.49
CA ASP A 93 9.77 -13.36 -3.84
C ASP A 93 11.16 -12.75 -4.04
N GLU A 94 11.91 -13.38 -4.93
CA GLU A 94 13.22 -12.87 -5.34
C GLU A 94 13.04 -11.58 -6.17
N PRO A 95 13.74 -10.48 -5.84
CA PRO A 95 13.54 -9.19 -6.52
C PRO A 95 13.99 -9.18 -7.99
N GLY A 96 14.86 -10.10 -8.41
CA GLY A 96 15.37 -10.20 -9.79
C GLY A 96 16.55 -9.27 -10.12
N PHE A 97 17.00 -8.44 -9.18
CA PHE A 97 18.18 -7.60 -9.27
C PHE A 97 18.96 -7.62 -7.93
N PRO A 98 20.28 -7.36 -7.92
CA PRO A 98 21.02 -7.24 -6.67
C PRO A 98 20.51 -6.04 -5.86
N THR A 99 20.28 -6.24 -4.56
CA THR A 99 19.85 -5.18 -3.64
C THR A 99 20.92 -4.96 -2.58
N HIS A 100 20.97 -3.75 -2.00
CA HIS A 100 21.92 -3.42 -0.92
C HIS A 100 21.75 -4.28 0.34
N PHE A 101 20.55 -4.85 0.54
CA PHE A 101 20.20 -5.63 1.73
C PHE A 101 20.41 -7.14 1.56
N ARG A 102 20.76 -7.59 0.35
CA ARG A 102 20.93 -9.02 0.04
C ARG A 102 22.37 -9.49 0.28
#